data_AF-A0A9D7N7J6-F1
#
_entry.id   AF-A0A9D7N7J6-F1
#
_cell.length_a   1.000
_cell.length_b   1.000
_cell.length_c   1.000
_cell.angle_alpha   90.00
_cell.angle_beta   90.00
_cell.angle_gamma   90.00
#
_symmetry.space_group_name_H-M   'P 1'
#
loop_
_entity.id
_entity.type
_entity.pdbx_description
1 polymer ?
#
loop_
_entity_poly.entity_id
_entity_poly.type
_entity_poly.pdbx_seq_one_letter_code
_entity_poly.pdbx_strand_id
1 'polypeptide(L)'
;MTHLTPDPHGTGEVSGTFTVQRDAAPAGLRLSVLARTQRVQRRRRVVRRAGFALAGALLFAAGFGSARLASSPAPVVAPLEEVAKVPAPERAIVPASSEPEELELAAEASASERRLELLLRAGDAYLVERGDIERALRCYRRYLASSPVPSAAREESWLLTALRTQRL
;
A
#
# COMPACT_ATOMS: atom_id res chain seq x y z
N MET A 1 15.62 66.02 19.99
CA MET A 1 15.45 64.71 20.65
C MET A 1 14.40 63.95 19.85
N THR A 2 14.85 63.16 18.89
CA THR A 2 14.03 62.43 17.93
C THR A 2 14.41 60.97 18.05
N HIS A 3 13.51 60.17 18.63
CA HIS A 3 13.69 58.73 18.76
C HIS A 3 13.31 58.06 17.43
N LEU A 4 14.32 57.52 16.74
CA LEU A 4 14.13 56.57 15.65
C LEU A 4 13.85 55.19 16.25
N THR A 5 12.68 54.64 15.95
CA THR A 5 12.29 53.26 16.25
C THR A 5 12.66 52.38 15.06
N PRO A 6 13.47 51.32 15.22
CA PRO A 6 13.76 50.39 14.13
C PRO A 6 12.61 49.39 13.93
N ASP A 7 12.20 49.21 12.67
CA ASP A 7 11.22 48.21 12.23
C ASP A 7 11.77 46.78 12.36
N PRO A 8 11.11 45.85 13.11
CA PRO A 8 11.60 44.49 13.32
C PRO A 8 11.07 43.45 12.31
N HIS A 9 10.39 43.85 11.23
CA HIS A 9 9.76 42.91 10.29
C HIS A 9 10.22 43.11 8.84
N GLY A 10 11.54 43.05 8.64
CA GLY A 10 12.14 42.83 7.32
C GLY A 10 12.21 41.34 6.97
N THR A 11 11.06 40.67 6.80
CA THR A 11 11.03 39.36 6.13
C THR A 11 11.24 39.59 4.64
N GLY A 12 12.51 39.72 4.24
CA GLY A 12 12.92 39.58 2.86
C GLY A 12 12.62 38.16 2.40
N GLU A 13 11.39 37.91 1.96
CA GLU A 13 11.05 36.79 1.10
C GLU A 13 11.91 36.91 -0.16
N VAL A 14 13.05 36.23 -0.14
CA VAL A 14 13.76 35.87 -1.36
C VAL A 14 12.92 34.78 -2.02
N SER A 15 11.78 35.16 -2.59
CA SER A 15 11.06 34.38 -3.60
C SER A 15 11.87 34.41 -4.88
N GLY A 16 13.11 33.92 -4.81
CA GLY A 16 13.86 33.50 -5.97
C GLY A 16 13.13 32.29 -6.52
N THR A 17 12.16 32.52 -7.39
CA THR A 17 11.68 31.50 -8.30
C THR A 17 12.89 31.04 -9.08
N PHE A 18 13.55 29.99 -8.58
CA PHE A 18 14.58 29.27 -9.29
C PHE A 18 13.84 28.54 -10.42
N THR A 19 13.46 29.30 -11.44
CA THR A 19 13.11 28.78 -12.74
C THR A 19 14.40 28.16 -13.23
N VAL A 20 14.60 26.89 -12.91
CA VAL A 20 15.59 26.06 -13.56
C VAL A 20 15.27 26.20 -15.04
N GLN A 21 16.02 27.07 -15.70
CA GLN A 21 15.96 27.26 -17.12
C GLN A 21 16.43 25.93 -17.71
N ARG A 22 15.48 25.02 -17.92
CA ARG A 22 15.70 23.77 -18.62
C ARG A 22 15.88 24.17 -20.07
N ASP A 23 17.08 24.61 -20.40
CA ASP A 23 17.53 24.64 -21.78
C ASP A 23 17.11 23.32 -22.41
N ALA A 24 16.37 23.42 -23.51
CA ALA A 24 15.75 22.28 -24.14
C ALA A 24 16.85 21.32 -24.58
N ALA A 25 17.19 20.37 -23.69
CA ALA A 25 18.25 19.41 -23.93
C ALA A 25 18.00 18.78 -25.30
N PRO A 26 19.03 18.74 -26.18
CA PRO A 26 18.90 18.24 -27.54
C PRO A 26 18.09 16.93 -27.56
N ALA A 27 17.10 16.82 -28.46
CA ALA A 27 16.16 15.70 -28.45
C ALA A 27 16.86 14.32 -28.44
N GLY A 28 18.03 14.21 -29.07
CA GLY A 28 18.86 12.99 -29.06
C GLY A 28 19.45 12.62 -27.69
N LEU A 29 19.76 13.59 -26.83
CA LEU A 29 20.26 13.35 -25.47
C LEU A 29 19.17 12.78 -24.55
N ARG A 30 17.93 13.23 -24.71
CA ARG A 30 16.79 12.70 -23.93
C ARG A 30 16.54 11.23 -24.26
N LEU A 31 16.54 10.88 -25.55
CA LEU A 31 16.34 9.50 -26.01
C LEU A 31 17.47 8.57 -25.56
N SER A 32 18.72 9.03 -25.58
CA SER A 32 19.85 8.21 -25.14
C SER A 32 19.84 7.94 -23.63
N VAL A 33 19.49 8.94 -22.81
CA VAL A 33 19.31 8.77 -21.36
C VAL A 33 18.13 7.86 -21.04
N LEU A 34 17.00 8.00 -21.76
CA LEU A 34 15.86 7.10 -21.61
C LEU A 34 16.22 5.65 -22.00
N ALA A 35 16.89 5.45 -23.13
CA ALA A 35 17.33 4.13 -23.54
C ALA A 35 18.28 3.48 -22.52
N ARG A 36 19.20 4.28 -21.94
CA ARG A 36 20.14 3.79 -20.93
C ARG A 36 19.45 3.42 -19.62
N THR A 37 18.52 4.24 -19.15
CA THR A 37 17.76 3.97 -17.91
C THR A 37 16.77 2.81 -18.07
N GLN A 38 16.10 2.70 -19.22
CA GLN A 38 15.18 1.60 -19.52
C GLN A 38 15.88 0.24 -19.51
N ARG A 39 17.11 0.13 -20.03
CA ARG A 39 17.88 -1.14 -20.00
C ARG A 39 18.14 -1.60 -18.57
N VAL A 40 18.54 -0.69 -17.68
CA VAL A 40 18.79 -1.01 -16.26
C VAL A 40 17.51 -1.44 -15.56
N GLN A 41 16.40 -0.72 -15.78
CA GLN A 41 15.12 -1.08 -15.18
C GLN A 41 14.58 -2.41 -15.69
N ARG A 42 14.63 -2.67 -17.00
CA ARG A 42 14.21 -3.95 -17.59
C ARG A 42 15.03 -5.10 -17.02
N ARG A 43 16.36 -4.95 -16.95
CA ARG A 43 17.24 -5.96 -16.36
C ARG A 43 16.90 -6.24 -14.90
N ARG A 44 16.68 -5.22 -14.07
CA ARG A 44 16.25 -5.41 -12.67
C ARG A 44 14.91 -6.15 -12.56
N ARG A 45 13.92 -5.82 -13.40
CA ARG A 45 12.61 -6.49 -13.40
C ARG A 45 12.74 -7.96 -13.82
N VAL A 46 13.51 -8.25 -14.87
CA VAL A 46 13.73 -9.62 -15.35
C VAL A 46 14.48 -10.45 -14.30
N VAL A 47 15.55 -9.90 -13.70
CA VAL A 47 16.32 -10.60 -12.65
C VAL A 47 15.44 -10.91 -11.43
N ARG A 48 14.62 -9.96 -10.97
CA ARG A 48 13.69 -10.21 -9.85
C ARG A 48 12.69 -11.31 -10.19
N ARG A 49 12.07 -11.27 -11.37
CA ARG A 49 11.11 -12.29 -11.81
C ARG A 49 11.76 -13.67 -11.95
N ALA A 50 12.96 -13.74 -12.54
CA ALA A 50 13.71 -14.99 -12.66
C ALA A 50 14.06 -15.57 -11.29
N GLY A 51 14.47 -14.73 -10.33
CA GLY A 51 14.74 -15.15 -8.96
C GLY A 51 13.53 -15.80 -8.28
N PHE A 52 12.34 -15.18 -8.39
CA PHE A 52 11.11 -15.75 -7.83
C PHE A 52 10.71 -17.07 -8.52
N ALA A 53 10.81 -17.15 -9.84
CA ALA A 53 10.50 -18.37 -10.58
C ALA A 53 11.43 -19.53 -10.17
N LEU A 54 12.73 -19.25 -9.99
CA LEU A 54 13.72 -20.25 -9.59
C LEU A 54 13.47 -20.72 -8.15
N ALA A 55 13.17 -19.80 -7.22
CA ALA A 55 12.81 -20.16 -5.84
C ALA A 55 11.55 -21.04 -5.78
N GLY A 56 10.51 -20.68 -6.55
CA GLY A 56 9.29 -21.50 -6.66
C GLY A 56 9.55 -22.88 -7.25
N ALA A 57 10.37 -22.97 -8.30
CA ALA A 57 10.75 -24.25 -8.90
C ALA A 57 11.51 -25.15 -7.92
N LEU A 58 12.42 -24.59 -7.10
CA LEU A 58 13.14 -25.35 -6.07
C LEU A 58 12.21 -25.87 -4.98
N LEU A 59 11.28 -25.05 -4.48
CA LEU A 59 10.28 -25.48 -3.49
C LEU A 59 9.37 -26.57 -4.04
N PHE A 60 8.93 -26.43 -5.29
CA PHE A 60 8.10 -27.43 -5.96
C PHE A 60 8.86 -28.75 -6.13
N ALA A 61 10.11 -28.71 -6.60
CA ALA A 61 10.95 -29.90 -6.75
C ALA A 61 11.21 -30.59 -5.40
N ALA A 62 11.45 -29.83 -4.34
CA ALA A 62 11.63 -30.36 -2.99
C ALA A 62 10.35 -31.04 -2.49
N GLY A 63 9.19 -30.39 -2.60
CA GLY A 63 7.90 -30.97 -2.19
C GLY A 63 7.54 -32.22 -2.98
N PHE A 64 7.71 -32.20 -4.31
CA PHE A 64 7.39 -33.33 -5.18
C PHE A 64 8.33 -34.51 -4.95
N GLY A 65 9.63 -34.25 -4.73
CA GLY A 65 10.60 -35.27 -4.34
C GLY A 65 10.24 -35.92 -3.00
N SER A 66 9.82 -35.11 -2.02
CA SER A 66 9.40 -35.58 -0.69
C SER A 66 8.19 -36.51 -0.77
N ALA A 67 7.17 -36.16 -1.57
CA ALA A 67 5.97 -36.98 -1.73
C ALA A 67 6.27 -38.36 -2.35
N ARG A 68 7.23 -38.43 -3.28
CA ARG A 68 7.65 -39.71 -3.90
C ARG A 68 8.33 -40.64 -2.91
N LEU A 69 9.10 -40.12 -1.94
CA LEU A 69 9.75 -40.92 -0.91
C LEU A 69 8.81 -41.28 0.25
N ALA A 70 7.80 -40.44 0.52
CA ALA A 70 6.82 -40.64 1.58
C ALA A 70 5.64 -41.55 1.18
N SER A 71 5.60 -42.07 -0.05
CA SER A 71 4.71 -43.19 -0.43
C SER A 71 5.16 -44.50 0.25
N SER A 72 5.18 -44.49 1.59
CA SER A 72 5.11 -45.69 2.39
C SER A 72 3.63 -46.12 2.46
N PRO A 73 3.31 -47.42 2.34
CA PRO A 73 1.92 -47.89 2.44
C PRO A 73 1.34 -47.40 3.76
N ALA A 74 0.23 -46.66 3.68
CA ALA A 74 -0.39 -46.04 4.84
C ALA A 74 -0.72 -47.12 5.89
N PRO A 75 -0.31 -46.96 7.16
CA PRO A 75 -0.80 -47.81 8.23
C PRO A 75 -2.32 -47.65 8.32
N VAL A 76 -3.04 -48.76 8.40
CA VAL A 76 -4.49 -48.78 8.58
C VAL A 76 -4.79 -48.15 9.95
N VAL A 77 -5.16 -46.86 9.95
CA VAL A 77 -5.53 -46.14 11.17
C VAL A 77 -6.98 -46.49 11.50
N ALA A 78 -7.18 -47.05 12.69
CA ALA A 78 -8.50 -47.34 13.24
C ALA A 78 -9.34 -46.04 13.36
N PRO A 79 -10.67 -46.11 13.18
CA PRO A 79 -11.53 -44.94 13.23
C PRO A 79 -11.44 -44.25 14.60
N LEU A 80 -10.96 -43.01 14.61
CA LEU A 80 -10.90 -42.15 15.78
C LEU A 80 -12.30 -41.62 16.08
N GLU A 81 -12.74 -41.83 17.33
CA GLU A 81 -13.94 -41.29 17.94
C GLU A 81 -14.07 -39.77 17.71
N GLU A 82 -15.29 -39.38 17.39
CA GLU A 82 -15.74 -38.04 17.06
C GLU A 82 -15.59 -37.09 18.27
N VAL A 83 -14.49 -36.34 18.30
CA VAL A 83 -14.26 -35.31 19.33
C VAL A 83 -15.28 -34.20 19.16
N ALA A 84 -16.04 -33.97 20.24
CA ALA A 84 -17.09 -32.98 20.36
C ALA A 84 -16.70 -31.61 19.80
N LYS A 85 -17.52 -31.15 18.86
CA LYS A 85 -17.46 -29.86 18.18
C LYS A 85 -17.55 -28.72 19.20
N VAL A 86 -16.41 -28.11 19.53
CA VAL A 86 -16.38 -26.86 20.30
C VAL A 86 -17.12 -25.79 19.50
N PRO A 87 -18.12 -25.09 20.07
CA PRO A 87 -18.86 -24.06 19.36
C PRO A 87 -17.90 -22.94 18.96
N ALA A 88 -17.77 -22.72 17.66
CA ALA A 88 -16.97 -21.64 17.10
C ALA A 88 -17.49 -20.30 17.64
N PRO A 89 -16.60 -19.38 18.05
CA PRO A 89 -17.01 -18.05 18.47
C PRO A 89 -17.82 -17.42 17.34
N GLU A 90 -19.04 -17.01 17.68
CA GLU A 90 -19.97 -16.32 16.80
C GLU A 90 -19.32 -15.02 16.34
N ARG A 91 -18.62 -15.08 15.20
CA ARG A 91 -18.06 -13.90 14.54
C ARG A 91 -19.24 -13.01 14.21
N ALA A 92 -19.33 -11.87 14.90
CA ALA A 92 -20.25 -10.81 14.58
C ALA A 92 -20.21 -10.58 13.07
N ILE A 93 -21.32 -10.89 12.41
CA ILE A 93 -21.52 -10.68 10.98
C ILE A 93 -21.50 -9.16 10.82
N VAL A 94 -20.33 -8.61 10.54
CA VAL A 94 -20.22 -7.23 10.08
C VAL A 94 -21.02 -7.20 8.78
N PRO A 95 -22.07 -6.35 8.67
CA PRO A 95 -22.93 -6.34 7.49
C PRO A 95 -22.05 -6.24 6.24
N ALA A 96 -22.27 -7.18 5.34
CA ALA A 96 -21.54 -7.30 4.10
C ALA A 96 -21.78 -6.05 3.26
N SER A 97 -20.69 -5.40 2.86
CA SER A 97 -20.61 -4.45 1.75
C SER A 97 -21.69 -3.35 1.78
N SER A 98 -21.51 -2.38 2.67
CA SER A 98 -22.02 -1.03 2.39
C SER A 98 -21.22 -0.47 1.22
N GLU A 99 -21.91 0.04 0.21
CA GLU A 99 -21.31 0.63 -0.99
C GLU A 99 -20.21 1.63 -0.59
N PRO A 100 -19.05 1.67 -1.27
CA PRO A 100 -17.92 2.51 -0.86
C PRO A 100 -18.26 4.00 -0.81
N GLU A 101 -19.27 4.42 -1.57
CA GLU A 101 -19.82 5.78 -1.58
C GLU A 101 -20.57 6.11 -0.28
N GLU A 102 -21.31 5.15 0.28
CA GLU A 102 -21.99 5.29 1.57
C GLU A 102 -20.98 5.35 2.71
N LEU A 103 -19.87 4.60 2.61
CA LEU A 103 -18.77 4.66 3.58
C LEU A 103 -18.08 6.03 3.58
N GLU A 104 -17.83 6.63 2.41
CA GLU A 104 -17.31 8.00 2.32
C GLU A 104 -18.29 9.00 2.98
N LEU A 105 -19.58 8.92 2.66
CA LEU A 105 -20.60 9.81 3.22
C LEU A 105 -20.75 9.65 4.74
N ALA A 106 -20.76 8.41 5.23
CA ALA A 106 -20.81 8.11 6.66
C ALA A 106 -19.56 8.63 7.39
N ALA A 107 -18.39 8.59 6.74
CA ALA A 107 -17.16 9.13 7.31
C ALA A 107 -17.27 10.66 7.52
N GLU A 108 -17.93 11.38 6.63
CA GLU A 108 -18.13 12.82 6.75
C GLU A 108 -19.07 13.21 7.89
N ALA A 109 -20.07 12.38 8.18
CA ALA A 109 -21.00 12.57 9.28
C ALA A 109 -20.47 12.08 10.65
N SER A 110 -19.35 11.34 10.67
CA SER A 110 -18.84 10.68 11.88
C SER A 110 -17.80 11.53 12.65
N ALA A 111 -17.67 11.25 13.95
CA ALA A 111 -16.61 11.79 14.80
C ALA A 111 -15.21 11.36 14.32
N SER A 112 -14.15 12.06 14.79
CA SER A 112 -12.78 11.95 14.26
C SER A 112 -12.24 10.53 14.17
N GLU A 113 -12.34 9.72 15.23
CA GLU A 113 -11.81 8.35 15.24
C GLU A 113 -12.58 7.42 14.29
N ARG A 114 -13.92 7.45 14.37
CA ARG A 114 -14.77 6.60 13.52
C ARG A 114 -14.64 6.98 12.04
N ARG A 115 -14.47 8.28 11.76
CA ARG A 115 -14.19 8.82 10.43
C ARG A 115 -12.93 8.23 9.81
N LEU A 116 -11.85 8.09 10.59
CA LEU A 116 -10.60 7.48 10.08
C LEU A 116 -10.81 6.01 9.68
N GLU A 117 -11.53 5.24 10.50
CA GLU A 117 -11.83 3.85 10.19
C GLU A 117 -12.70 3.71 8.93
N LEU A 118 -13.70 4.57 8.78
CA LEU A 118 -14.58 4.57 7.61
C LEU A 118 -13.84 4.97 6.33
N LEU A 119 -12.95 5.97 6.39
CA LEU A 119 -12.10 6.34 5.25
C LEU A 119 -11.15 5.22 4.82
N LEU A 120 -10.59 4.47 5.76
CA LEU A 120 -9.78 3.29 5.46
C LEU A 120 -10.62 2.22 4.74
N ARG A 121 -11.77 1.86 5.32
CA ARG A 121 -12.68 0.86 4.74
C ARG A 121 -13.16 1.28 3.34
N ALA A 122 -13.52 2.55 3.15
CA ALA A 122 -13.92 3.07 1.85
C ALA A 122 -12.79 2.95 0.82
N GLY A 123 -11.55 3.30 1.21
CA GLY A 123 -10.38 3.17 0.34
C GLY A 123 -10.10 1.71 -0.05
N ASP A 124 -10.16 0.80 0.92
CA ASP A 124 -9.99 -0.64 0.68
C ASP A 124 -11.09 -1.19 -0.25
N ALA A 125 -12.35 -0.79 -0.03
CA ALA A 125 -13.48 -1.20 -0.86
C ALA A 125 -13.35 -0.69 -2.30
N TYR A 126 -12.98 0.58 -2.51
CA TYR A 126 -12.71 1.09 -3.86
C TYR A 126 -11.61 0.32 -4.58
N LEU A 127 -10.56 -0.05 -3.86
CA LEU A 127 -9.42 -0.76 -4.41
C LEU A 127 -9.75 -2.21 -4.76
N VAL A 128 -10.41 -2.94 -3.85
CA VAL A 128 -10.66 -4.39 -3.97
C VAL A 128 -11.90 -4.68 -4.80
N GLU A 129 -13.01 -3.99 -4.54
CA GLU A 129 -14.30 -4.31 -5.15
C GLU A 129 -14.46 -3.66 -6.53
N ARG A 130 -14.05 -2.38 -6.67
CA ARG A 130 -14.24 -1.60 -7.91
C ARG A 130 -12.97 -1.41 -8.74
N GLY A 131 -11.78 -1.66 -8.18
CA GLY A 131 -10.50 -1.37 -8.83
C GLY A 131 -10.26 0.12 -9.12
N ASP A 132 -11.00 1.01 -8.46
CA ASP A 132 -10.92 2.46 -8.66
C ASP A 132 -9.78 3.06 -7.82
N ILE A 133 -8.58 3.06 -8.41
CA ILE A 133 -7.35 3.52 -7.75
C ILE A 133 -7.43 5.00 -7.38
N GLU A 134 -8.07 5.85 -8.21
CA GLU A 134 -8.12 7.29 -7.97
C GLU A 134 -8.95 7.62 -6.74
N ARG A 135 -10.12 6.99 -6.59
CA ARG A 135 -10.97 7.16 -5.40
C ARG A 135 -10.34 6.56 -4.15
N ALA A 136 -9.71 5.39 -4.27
CA ALA A 136 -8.96 4.81 -3.15
C ALA A 136 -7.84 5.74 -2.66
N LEU A 137 -7.05 6.31 -3.59
CA LEU A 137 -6.00 7.29 -3.27
C LEU A 137 -6.56 8.54 -2.57
N ARG A 138 -7.71 9.06 -3.03
CA ARG A 138 -8.37 10.20 -2.37
C ARG A 138 -8.75 9.87 -0.93
N CYS A 139 -9.37 8.72 -0.68
CA CYS A 139 -9.73 8.26 0.67
C CYS A 139 -8.49 8.13 1.57
N TYR A 140 -7.45 7.44 1.10
CA TYR A 140 -6.22 7.26 1.87
C TYR A 140 -5.49 8.57 2.14
N ARG A 141 -5.49 9.54 1.21
CA ARG A 141 -4.92 10.87 1.45
C ARG A 141 -5.69 11.62 2.54
N ARG A 142 -7.03 11.59 2.52
CA ARG A 142 -7.85 12.18 3.60
C ARG A 142 -7.57 11.52 4.94
N TYR A 143 -7.43 10.20 4.96
CA TYR A 143 -7.05 9.42 6.15
C TYR A 143 -5.68 9.85 6.68
N LEU A 144 -4.64 9.87 5.83
CA LEU A 144 -3.28 10.27 6.23
C LEU A 144 -3.18 11.74 6.63
N ALA A 145 -4.02 12.63 6.07
CA ALA A 145 -4.09 14.02 6.50
C ALA A 145 -4.70 14.16 7.91
N SER A 146 -5.59 13.24 8.28
CA SER A 146 -6.36 13.30 9.53
C SER A 146 -5.77 12.42 10.63
N SER A 147 -4.91 11.44 10.30
CA SER A 147 -4.26 10.55 11.26
C SER A 147 -2.79 10.95 11.46
N PRO A 148 -2.42 11.49 12.64
CA PRO A 148 -1.04 11.84 12.94
C PRO A 148 -0.16 10.64 13.31
N VAL A 149 -0.76 9.50 13.69
CA VAL A 149 -0.03 8.33 14.20
C VAL A 149 -0.21 7.13 13.25
N PRO A 150 0.87 6.44 12.83
CA PRO A 150 0.75 5.21 12.08
C PRO A 150 0.10 4.12 12.94
N SER A 151 -1.03 3.58 12.50
CA SER A 151 -1.65 2.42 13.15
C SER A 151 -0.87 1.16 12.78
N ALA A 152 -0.27 0.49 13.76
CA ALA A 152 0.54 -0.70 13.54
C ALA A 152 -0.27 -2.01 13.54
N ALA A 153 -1.59 -1.95 13.78
CA ALA A 153 -2.38 -3.11 14.20
C ALA A 153 -3.21 -3.78 13.10
N ARG A 154 -3.21 -3.27 11.86
CA ARG A 154 -4.08 -3.80 10.79
C ARG A 154 -3.26 -4.12 9.54
N GLU A 155 -3.60 -5.20 8.84
CA GLU A 155 -3.06 -5.49 7.51
C GLU A 155 -3.38 -4.30 6.58
N GLU A 156 -2.36 -3.51 6.28
CA GLU A 156 -2.51 -2.34 5.43
C GLU A 156 -2.47 -2.75 3.97
N SER A 157 -3.39 -2.19 3.18
CA SER A 157 -3.33 -2.26 1.73
C SER A 157 -1.95 -1.83 1.23
N TRP A 158 -1.40 -2.56 0.25
CA TRP A 158 -0.11 -2.25 -0.37
C TRP A 158 -0.03 -0.79 -0.86
N LEU A 159 -1.17 -0.21 -1.27
CA LEU A 159 -1.26 1.16 -1.76
C LEU A 159 -1.08 2.17 -0.61
N LEU A 160 -1.69 1.90 0.54
CA LEU A 160 -1.54 2.73 1.74
C LEU A 160 -0.09 2.68 2.26
N THR A 161 0.52 1.49 2.27
CA THR A 161 1.93 1.31 2.63
C THR A 161 2.85 2.11 1.70
N ALA A 162 2.60 2.05 0.39
CA ALA A 162 3.37 2.82 -0.60
C ALA A 162 3.24 4.34 -0.39
N LEU A 163 2.03 4.83 -0.08
CA LEU A 163 1.80 6.25 0.19
C LEU A 163 2.51 6.75 1.45
N ARG A 164 2.55 5.93 2.51
CA ARG A 164 3.27 6.28 3.74
C ARG A 164 4.77 6.40 3.51
N THR A 165 5.35 5.46 2.77
CA THR A 165 6.79 5.48 2.45
C THR A 165 7.20 6.70 1.62
N GLN A 166 6.29 7.32 0.87
CA GLN A 166 6.58 8.54 0.11
C GLN A 166 6.52 9.83 0.93
N ARG A 167 5.94 9.79 2.13
CA ARG A 167 5.79 10.97 3.01
C ARG A 167 6.95 11.11 4.00
N LEU A 168 7.76 10.05 4.14
CA LEU A 168 9.02 10.01 4.88
C LEU A 168 10.17 10.43 3.97
#